data_AF-A0A540NRD5-F1
#
_entry.id   AF-A0A540NRD5-F1
#
_cell.length_a   1.000
_cell.length_b   1.000
_cell.length_c   1.000
_cell.angle_alpha   90.00
_cell.angle_beta   90.00
_cell.angle_gamma   90.00
#
_symmetry.space_group_name_H-M   'P 1'
#
loop_
_entity.id
_entity.type
_entity.pdbx_description
1 polymer ?
#
loop_
_entity_poly.entity_id
_entity_poly.type
_entity_poly.pdbx_seq_one_letter_code
_entity_poly.pdbx_strand_id
1 'polypeptide(L)' 'MVEGLRKISKSYTLAITKVEESGEQKILGPGELYLDSIMKDLRELYLEVEAKIGPSLT' A
#
# COMPACT_ATOMS: atom_id res chain seq x y z
N MET A 1 6.21 2.62 -9.83
CA MET A 1 6.05 2.56 -8.36
C MET A 1 5.29 3.76 -7.80
N VAL A 2 5.78 5.00 -7.94
CA VAL A 2 5.08 6.22 -7.46
C VAL A 2 3.68 6.39 -8.07
N GLU A 3 3.51 6.03 -9.34
CA GLU A 3 2.21 6.13 -10.02
C GLU A 3 1.17 5.14 -9.47
N GLY A 4 1.61 3.95 -9.05
CA GLY A 4 0.75 2.94 -8.42
C GLY A 4 0.24 3.40 -7.07
N LEU A 5 1.12 3.93 -6.21
CA LEU A 5 0.72 4.54 -4.94
C LEU A 5 -0.25 5.71 -5.14
N ARG A 6 -0.05 6.52 -6.19
CA ARG A 6 -0.93 7.65 -6.47
C ARG A 6 -2.33 7.19 -6.91
N LYS A 7 -2.45 6.05 -7.58
CA LYS A 7 -3.74 5.42 -7.90
C LYS A 7 -4.39 4.83 -6.64
N ILE A 8 -3.62 4.17 -5.78
CA ILE A 8 -4.10 3.66 -4.49
C ILE A 8 -4.62 4.79 -3.62
N SER A 9 -3.91 5.91 -3.49
CA SER A 9 -4.36 7.07 -2.72
C SER A 9 -5.66 7.69 -3.27
N LYS A 10 -5.95 7.53 -4.57
CA LYS A 10 -7.23 7.94 -5.17
C LYS A 10 -8.36 6.94 -4.93
N SER A 11 -8.09 5.64 -5.08
CA SER A 11 -9.10 4.59 -4.91
C SER A 11 -9.41 4.30 -3.43
N TYR A 12 -8.41 4.47 -2.57
CA TYR A 12 -8.41 4.13 -1.16
C TYR A 12 -8.09 5.38 -0.34
N THR A 13 -9.08 6.27 -0.18
CA THR A 13 -8.90 7.58 0.48
C THR A 13 -8.44 7.47 1.93
N LEU A 14 -8.77 6.35 2.61
CA LEU A 14 -8.32 6.07 3.98
C LEU A 14 -6.92 5.45 4.04
N ALA A 15 -6.30 5.14 2.90
CA ALA A 15 -4.95 4.63 2.85
C ALA A 15 -3.93 5.78 2.90
N ILE A 16 -3.04 5.73 3.89
CA ILE A 16 -1.96 6.70 4.06
C ILE A 16 -0.67 6.04 3.56
N THR A 17 -0.05 6.63 2.55
CA THR A 17 1.23 6.18 2.02
C THR A 17 2.35 7.05 2.58
N LYS A 18 3.32 6.45 3.27
CA LYS A 18 4.47 7.14 3.84
C LYS A 18 5.75 6.62 3.18
N VAL A 19 6.62 7.54 2.75
CA VAL A 19 7.94 7.21 2.22
C VAL A 19 8.94 7.43 3.33
N GLU A 20 9.72 6.41 3.66
CA GLU A 20 10.82 6.52 4.63
C GLU A 20 12.10 7.01 3.95
N GLU A 21 13.04 7.53 4.74
CA GLU A 21 14.32 8.04 4.26
C GLU A 21 15.17 6.95 3.56
N SER A 22 14.87 5.67 3.80
CA SER A 22 15.45 4.51 3.12
C SER A 22 14.96 4.33 1.67
N GLY A 23 13.90 5.04 1.26
CA GLY A 23 13.18 4.81 0.00
C GLY A 23 12.07 3.75 0.10
N GLU A 24 11.85 3.17 1.27
CA GLU A 24 10.78 2.19 1.50
C GLU A 24 9.41 2.90 1.59
N GLN A 25 8.41 2.31 0.93
CA GLN A 25 7.05 2.86 0.87
C GLN A 25 6.13 2.03 1.76
N LYS A 26 5.65 2.63 2.86
CA LYS A 26 4.69 2.02 3.78
C LYS A 26 3.27 2.47 3.45
N ILE A 27 2.32 1.53 3.50
CA ILE A 27 0.90 1.80 3.37
C ILE A 27 0.24 1.50 4.71
N LEU A 28 -0.53 2.45 5.21
CA LEU A 28 -1.29 2.37 6.46
C LEU A 28 -2.78 2.49 6.12
N GLY A 29 -3.62 1.68 6.75
CA GLY A 29 -5.06 1.69 6.51
C GLY A 29 -5.81 0.93 7.60
N PRO A 30 -7.10 1.22 7.80
CA PRO A 30 -7.88 0.59 8.87
C PRO A 30 -8.26 -0.85 8.52
N GLY A 31 -7.82 -1.79 9.35
CA GLY A 31 -8.22 -3.19 9.27
C GLY A 31 -7.44 -4.02 8.25
N GLU A 32 -7.31 -5.32 8.54
CA GLU A 32 -6.52 -6.26 7.74
C GLU A 32 -7.11 -6.51 6.35
N LEU A 33 -8.44 -6.64 6.24
CA LEU A 33 -9.13 -6.84 4.95
C LEU A 33 -8.94 -5.66 4.00
N TYR A 34 -8.87 -4.44 4.54
CA TYR A 34 -8.63 -3.23 3.75
C TYR A 34 -7.22 -3.23 3.19
N LEU A 35 -6.22 -3.56 4.03
CA LEU A 35 -4.83 -3.69 3.60
C LEU A 35 -4.65 -4.85 2.61
N ASP A 36 -5.32 -5.98 2.81
CA ASP A 36 -5.27 -7.13 1.89
C ASP A 36 -5.78 -6.75 0.49
N SER A 37 -6.92 -6.05 0.42
CA SER A 37 -7.49 -5.56 -0.84
C SER A 37 -6.54 -4.60 -1.57
N ILE A 38 -5.96 -3.65 -0.83
CA ILE A 38 -4.97 -2.71 -1.36
C ILE A 38 -3.74 -3.45 -1.88
N MET A 39 -3.23 -4.43 -1.15
CA MET A 39 -2.03 -5.19 -1.52
C MET A 39 -2.29 -6.08 -2.74
N LYS A 40 -3.47 -6.67 -2.84
CA LYS A 40 -3.91 -7.41 -4.02
C LYS A 40 -3.96 -6.51 -5.26
N ASP A 41 -4.64 -5.37 -5.17
CA ASP A 41 -4.71 -4.41 -6.26
C ASP A 41 -3.33 -3.85 -6.63
N LEU A 42 -2.47 -3.60 -5.63
CA LEU A 42 -1.11 -3.14 -5.86
C LEU A 42 -0.31 -4.15 -6.68
N ARG A 43 -0.44 -5.45 -6.39
CA ARG A 43 0.25 -6.55 -7.09
C ARG A 43 -0.32 -6.82 -8.48
N GLU A 44 -1.64 -6.82 -8.64
CA GLU A 44 -2.29 -7.20 -9.89
C GLU A 44 -2.43 -6.04 -10.88
N LEU A 45 -2.69 -4.82 -10.39
CA LEU A 45 -3.07 -3.68 -11.24
C LEU A 45 -1.95 -2.65 -11.40
N TYR A 46 -1.00 -2.57 -10.47
CA TYR A 46 -0.13 -1.40 -10.38
C TYR A 46 1.37 -1.68 -10.35
N LEU A 47 1.82 -2.83 -9.86
CA LEU A 47 3.22 -3.18 -9.66
C LEU A 47 3.43 -4.70 -9.74
N GLU A 48 4.24 -5.18 -10.70
CA GLU A 48 4.80 -6.54 -10.70
C GLU A 48 5.90 -6.70 -9.64
N VAL A 49 5.64 -6.28 -8.39
CA VAL A 49 6.64 -6.23 -7.32
C VAL A 49 6.12 -6.94 -6.07
N GLU A 50 6.96 -7.80 -5.52
CA GLU A 50 6.64 -8.61 -4.34
C GLU A 50 6.66 -7.74 -3.07
N ALA A 51 5.48 -7.30 -2.62
CA ALA A 51 5.34 -6.51 -1.39
C ALA A 51 5.12 -7.43 -0.18
N LYS A 52 5.92 -7.29 0.88
CA LYS A 52 5.77 -8.05 2.14
C LYS A 52 4.78 -7.35 3.08
N ILE A 53 3.81 -8.11 3.58
CA ILE A 53 2.89 -7.64 4.63
C ILE A 53 3.62 -7.77 5.98
N GLY A 54 3.89 -6.64 6.62
CA GLY A 54 4.42 -6.60 7.99
C GLY A 54 3.31 -6.64 9.03
N PRO A 55 3.61 -7.02 10.28
CA PRO A 55 2.63 -7.02 11.36
C PRO A 55 2.07 -5.60 11.58
N SER A 56 0.75 -5.51 11.68
CA SER A 56 0.01 -4.31 12.04
C SER A 56 0.54 -3.79 13.38
N LEU A 57 1.21 -2.63 13.39
CA LEU A 57 1.57 -1.95 14.63
C LEU A 57 0.28 -1.37 15.22
N THR A 58 -0.27 -2.06 16.23
CA THR A 58 -1.30 -1.55 17.14
C THR A 58 -0.78 -0.35 17.91
#